data_AF-A0A3P9DEZ5-F1
#
_entry.id   AF-A0A3P9DEZ5-F1
#
_cell.length_a   1.000
_cell.length_b   1.000
_cell.length_c   1.000
_cell.angle_alpha   90.00
_cell.angle_beta   90.00
_cell.angle_gamma   90.00
#
_symmetry.space_group_name_H-M   'P 1'
#
loop_
_entity.id
_entity.type
_entity.pdbx_description
1 polymer ?
#
loop_
_entity_poly.entity_id
_entity_poly.type
_entity_poly.pdbx_seq_one_letter_code
_entity_poly.pdbx_strand_id
1 'polypeptide(L)'
;MVGEEFLDPREVVEEAVKKRHQIDPSGEVLLFSQGGCPWKEHLFALEKELHVETPIKFVLYPDQNGQWRVQCVPAGLNTFQNRLSLPEEWRGVRDEALSELSGIKGCIFVHAGGFIGGNKTQEGAMEMARRTLQAAAQSPANGNS
;
A
#
# COMPACT_ATOMS: atom_id res chain seq x y z
N MET A 1 22.07 -0.45 25.54
CA MET A 1 21.59 0.57 24.59
C MET A 1 21.67 -0.07 23.22
N VAL A 2 20.55 -0.48 22.64
CA VAL A 2 20.53 -0.97 21.26
C VAL A 2 20.46 0.29 20.41
N GLY A 3 21.50 0.54 19.61
CA GLY A 3 21.54 1.70 18.73
C GLY A 3 20.36 1.64 17.77
N GLU A 4 19.71 2.77 17.53
CA GLU A 4 18.81 2.92 16.40
C GLU A 4 19.67 2.78 15.14
N GLU A 5 19.73 1.57 14.57
CA GLU A 5 20.29 1.37 13.24
C GLU A 5 19.41 2.14 12.27
N PHE A 6 19.90 3.30 11.82
CA PHE A 6 19.39 3.94 10.62
C PHE A 6 19.70 3.01 9.45
N LEU A 7 18.77 2.11 9.15
CA LEU A 7 18.85 1.24 7.98
C LEU A 7 18.86 2.10 6.72
N ASP A 8 19.70 1.74 5.75
CA ASP A 8 19.70 2.39 4.44
C ASP A 8 18.29 2.27 3.82
N PRO A 9 17.62 3.38 3.47
CA PRO A 9 16.29 3.34 2.86
C PRO A 9 16.21 2.39 1.65
N ARG A 10 17.29 2.27 0.88
CA ARG A 10 17.34 1.36 -0.25
C ARG A 10 17.32 -0.10 0.20
N GLU A 11 18.08 -0.48 1.22
CA GLU A 11 18.11 -1.83 1.77
C GLU A 11 16.74 -2.23 2.35
N VAL A 12 16.07 -1.30 3.04
CA VAL A 12 14.71 -1.52 3.57
C VAL A 12 13.73 -1.86 2.43
N VAL A 13 13.78 -1.10 1.34
CA VAL A 13 12.90 -1.32 0.18
C VAL A 13 13.27 -2.62 -0.53
N GLU A 14 14.55 -2.91 -0.71
CA GLU A 14 15.03 -4.13 -1.36
C GLU A 14 14.59 -5.39 -0.59
N GLU A 15 14.76 -5.40 0.73
CA GLU A 15 14.30 -6.48 1.59
C GLU A 15 12.79 -6.67 1.52
N ALA A 16 12.02 -5.58 1.52
CA ALA A 16 10.57 -5.66 1.37
C ALA A 16 10.18 -6.24 -0.01
N VAL A 17 10.84 -5.81 -1.09
CA VAL A 17 10.61 -6.35 -2.44
C VAL A 17 10.91 -7.85 -2.48
N LYS A 18 12.01 -8.31 -1.88
CA LYS A 18 12.35 -9.75 -1.82
C LYS A 18 11.33 -10.55 -1.02
N LYS A 19 10.82 -9.99 0.09
CA LYS A 19 9.86 -10.66 0.99
C LYS A 19 8.39 -10.54 0.56
N ARG A 20 8.07 -9.75 -0.47
CA ARG A 20 6.68 -9.42 -0.86
C ARG A 20 5.74 -10.62 -0.96
N HIS A 21 6.17 -11.74 -1.53
CA HIS A 21 5.35 -12.96 -1.65
C HIS A 21 5.10 -13.68 -0.32
N GLN A 22 5.98 -13.50 0.67
CA GLN A 22 5.79 -14.02 2.03
C GLN A 22 4.81 -13.15 2.82
N ILE A 23 4.80 -11.84 2.53
CA ILE A 23 3.89 -10.86 3.13
C ILE A 23 2.48 -11.01 2.56
N ASP A 24 2.37 -11.06 1.23
CA ASP A 24 1.13 -11.28 0.52
C ASP A 24 1.37 -12.14 -0.72
N PRO A 25 0.63 -13.25 -0.92
CA PRO A 25 0.84 -14.15 -2.06
C PRO A 25 0.71 -13.48 -3.44
N SER A 26 0.02 -12.34 -3.56
CA SER A 26 -0.05 -11.59 -4.83
C SER A 26 1.31 -11.06 -5.28
N GLY A 27 2.21 -10.79 -4.33
CA GLY A 27 3.46 -10.08 -4.58
C GLY A 27 3.28 -8.59 -4.93
N GLU A 28 2.08 -8.03 -4.78
CA GLU A 28 1.74 -6.64 -5.16
C GLU A 28 1.77 -5.66 -3.98
N VAL A 29 2.10 -6.15 -2.78
CA VAL A 29 2.09 -5.38 -1.53
C VAL A 29 3.45 -5.46 -0.84
N LEU A 30 4.00 -4.31 -0.48
CA LEU A 30 5.17 -4.23 0.40
C LEU A 30 4.76 -3.88 1.83
N LEU A 31 5.55 -4.35 2.77
CA LEU A 31 5.39 -4.03 4.19
C LEU A 31 6.72 -3.54 4.75
N PHE A 32 6.69 -2.36 5.35
CA PHE A 32 7.79 -1.83 6.14
C PHE A 32 7.46 -1.92 7.62
N SER A 33 8.41 -2.42 8.41
CA SER A 33 8.26 -2.53 9.87
C SER A 33 8.24 -1.18 10.58
N GLN A 34 8.72 -0.13 9.92
CA GLN A 34 8.77 1.24 10.43
C GLN A 34 8.37 2.25 9.36
N GLY A 35 7.79 3.37 9.78
CA GLY A 35 7.50 4.51 8.91
C GLY A 35 8.72 5.39 8.65
N GLY A 36 8.55 6.43 7.83
CA GLY A 36 9.59 7.43 7.58
C GLY A 36 10.64 7.05 6.53
N CYS A 37 10.63 5.82 6.02
CA CYS A 37 11.51 5.41 4.92
C CYS A 37 11.11 6.08 3.59
N PRO A 38 11.97 6.90 2.95
CA PRO A 38 11.73 7.37 1.59
C PRO A 38 11.86 6.20 0.61
N TRP A 39 10.74 5.73 0.05
CA TRP A 39 10.73 4.46 -0.69
C TRP A 39 10.56 4.58 -2.21
N LYS A 40 9.97 5.68 -2.71
CA LYS A 40 9.51 5.77 -4.11
C LYS A 40 10.63 5.59 -5.12
N GLU A 41 11.68 6.40 -5.03
CA GLU A 41 12.79 6.35 -5.99
C GLU A 41 13.51 4.99 -5.96
N HIS A 42 13.76 4.47 -4.75
CA HIS A 42 14.37 3.15 -4.57
C HIS A 42 13.51 2.03 -5.13
N LEU A 43 12.19 2.05 -4.89
CA LEU A 43 11.26 1.06 -5.42
C LEU A 43 11.32 1.01 -6.96
N PHE A 44 11.23 2.17 -7.61
CA PHE A 44 11.26 2.23 -9.08
C PHE A 44 12.61 1.79 -9.67
N ALA A 45 13.73 2.03 -8.98
CA ALA A 45 15.03 1.52 -9.38
C ALA A 45 15.11 0.00 -9.19
N LEU A 46 14.76 -0.49 -8.00
CA LEU A 46 14.83 -1.90 -7.63
C LEU A 46 13.89 -2.78 -8.45
N GLU A 47 12.70 -2.30 -8.85
CA GLU A 47 11.82 -3.06 -9.74
C GLU A 47 12.50 -3.37 -11.08
N LYS A 48 13.31 -2.44 -11.61
CA LYS A 48 14.09 -2.65 -12.83
C LYS A 48 15.27 -3.58 -12.60
N GLU A 49 16.04 -3.32 -11.54
CA GLU A 49 17.26 -4.07 -11.24
C GLU A 49 16.97 -5.54 -10.89
N LEU A 50 15.90 -5.78 -10.12
CA LEU A 50 15.47 -7.11 -9.69
C LEU A 50 14.49 -7.76 -10.67
N HIS A 51 14.20 -7.13 -11.81
CA HIS A 51 13.29 -7.63 -12.84
C HIS A 51 11.92 -8.05 -12.27
N VAL A 52 11.31 -7.16 -11.50
CA VAL A 52 9.99 -7.40 -10.89
C VAL A 52 8.92 -7.35 -11.98
N GLU A 53 8.38 -8.51 -12.35
CA GLU A 53 7.36 -8.63 -13.39
C GLU A 53 5.95 -8.21 -12.92
N THR A 54 5.60 -8.55 -11.67
CA THR A 54 4.31 -8.18 -11.06
C THR A 54 4.42 -6.79 -10.44
N PRO A 55 3.72 -5.76 -10.97
CA PRO A 55 3.87 -4.40 -10.47
C PRO A 55 3.39 -4.29 -9.03
N ILE A 56 4.22 -3.70 -8.17
CA ILE A 56 3.85 -3.44 -6.78
C ILE A 56 2.85 -2.28 -6.75
N LYS A 57 1.71 -2.47 -6.08
CA LYS A 57 0.59 -1.52 -6.05
C LYS A 57 0.43 -0.81 -4.72
N PHE A 58 0.82 -1.44 -3.61
CA PHE A 58 0.64 -0.88 -2.27
C PHE A 58 1.89 -1.01 -1.41
N VAL A 59 2.07 -0.04 -0.51
CA VAL A 59 3.07 -0.03 0.54
C VAL A 59 2.38 0.19 1.88
N LEU A 60 2.65 -0.70 2.84
CA LEU A 60 2.12 -0.66 4.20
C LEU A 60 3.22 -0.24 5.18
N TYR A 61 2.92 0.67 6.09
CA TYR A 61 3.85 1.10 7.14
C TYR A 61 3.10 1.73 8.32
N PRO A 62 3.68 1.68 9.55
CA PRO A 62 3.14 2.42 10.68
C PRO A 62 3.46 3.92 10.56
N ASP A 63 2.55 4.76 11.02
CA ASP A 63 2.78 6.19 11.26
C ASP A 63 3.39 6.43 12.64
N GLN A 64 3.66 7.69 12.97
CA GLN A 64 4.26 8.09 14.24
C GLN A 64 3.38 7.81 15.47
N ASN A 65 2.09 7.54 15.27
CA ASN A 65 1.13 7.22 16.32
C ASN A 65 0.87 5.71 16.44
N GLY A 66 1.63 4.87 15.72
CA GLY A 66 1.44 3.42 15.68
C GLY A 66 0.22 2.96 14.88
N GLN A 67 -0.43 3.88 14.14
CA GLN A 67 -1.50 3.53 13.20
C GLN A 67 -0.89 3.10 11.88
N TRP A 68 -1.60 2.31 11.10
CA TRP A 68 -1.10 1.80 9.84
C TRP A 68 -1.60 2.62 8.66
N ARG A 69 -0.75 2.75 7.66
CA ARG A 69 -1.06 3.36 6.37
C ARG A 69 -1.03 2.32 5.29
N VAL A 70 -1.98 2.42 4.37
CA VAL A 70 -1.95 1.75 3.07
C VAL A 70 -1.81 2.84 2.02
N GLN A 71 -0.64 2.89 1.38
CA GLN A 71 -0.32 3.91 0.39
C GLN A 71 -0.19 3.28 -1.00
N CYS A 72 -0.83 3.90 -1.98
CA CYS A 72 -0.75 3.49 -3.37
C CYS A 72 0.61 3.84 -3.98
N VAL A 73 1.15 2.94 -4.80
CA VAL A 73 2.32 3.22 -5.63
C VAL A 73 1.89 4.04 -6.84
N PRO A 74 2.53 5.19 -7.13
CA PRO A 74 2.19 5.98 -8.31
C PRO A 74 2.57 5.24 -9.60
N ALA A 75 1.91 5.56 -10.70
CA ALA A 75 2.22 5.01 -12.03
C ALA A 75 3.62 5.44 -12.50
N GLY A 76 4.07 6.63 -12.10
CA GLY A 76 5.43 7.14 -12.27
C GLY A 76 5.84 8.06 -11.11
N LEU A 77 7.15 8.27 -10.91
CA LEU A 77 7.69 9.05 -9.78
C LEU A 77 7.08 10.45 -9.63
N ASN A 78 6.72 11.08 -10.75
CA ASN A 78 6.20 12.45 -10.81
C ASN A 78 4.75 12.52 -11.31
N THR A 79 3.95 11.46 -11.09
CA THR A 79 2.54 11.40 -11.54
C THR A 79 1.57 11.40 -10.37
N PHE A 80 0.41 12.03 -10.55
CA PHE A 80 -0.71 11.92 -9.60
C PHE A 80 -1.53 10.63 -9.77
N GLN A 81 -1.33 9.90 -10.86
CA GLN A 81 -2.02 8.64 -11.12
C GLN A 81 -1.39 7.51 -10.30
N ASN A 82 -2.22 6.71 -9.64
CA ASN A 82 -1.78 5.50 -8.95
C ASN A 82 -1.81 4.30 -9.90
N ARG A 83 -0.95 3.30 -9.67
CA ARG A 83 -1.05 1.98 -10.33
C ARG A 83 -2.39 1.32 -10.02
N LEU A 84 -2.84 1.46 -8.77
CA LEU A 84 -4.18 1.12 -8.34
C LEU A 84 -4.56 2.04 -7.17
N SER A 85 -5.68 2.75 -7.31
CA SER A 85 -6.23 3.61 -6.25
C SER A 85 -7.15 2.81 -5.34
N LEU A 86 -7.28 3.24 -4.08
CA LEU A 86 -8.28 2.70 -3.16
C LEU A 86 -9.72 2.87 -3.73
N PRO A 87 -10.67 1.99 -3.37
CA PRO A 87 -12.02 1.94 -3.91
C PRO A 87 -12.72 3.29 -3.83
N GLU A 88 -13.49 3.62 -4.86
CA GLU A 88 -14.17 4.91 -4.95
C GLU A 88 -15.15 5.13 -3.81
N GLU A 89 -15.88 4.09 -3.41
CA GLU A 89 -16.82 4.19 -2.29
C GLU A 89 -16.14 4.59 -0.97
N TRP A 90 -14.85 4.26 -0.77
CA TRP A 90 -14.16 4.56 0.49
C TRP A 90 -13.64 6.01 0.54
N ARG A 91 -13.45 6.65 -0.61
CA ARG A 91 -12.73 7.93 -0.72
C ARG A 91 -13.47 9.04 0.05
N GLY A 92 -12.76 9.69 0.96
CA GLY A 92 -13.31 10.75 1.80
C GLY A 92 -14.09 10.25 3.03
N VAL A 93 -14.32 8.94 3.16
CA VAL A 93 -14.98 8.33 4.32
C VAL A 93 -13.96 8.08 5.43
N ARG A 94 -14.41 8.15 6.69
CA ARG A 94 -13.56 8.09 7.87
C ARG A 94 -14.16 7.21 8.96
N ASP A 95 -13.28 6.78 9.86
CA ASP A 95 -13.61 6.16 11.15
C ASP A 95 -14.63 5.01 11.04
N GLU A 96 -15.65 4.99 11.91
CA GLU A 96 -16.63 3.90 11.97
C GLU A 96 -17.43 3.78 10.67
N ALA A 97 -17.80 4.90 10.04
CA ALA A 97 -18.52 4.88 8.77
C ALA A 97 -17.72 4.16 7.67
N LEU A 98 -16.39 4.35 7.64
CA LEU A 98 -15.52 3.61 6.72
C LEU A 98 -15.42 2.14 7.12
N SER A 99 -15.40 1.84 8.42
CA SER A 99 -15.34 0.46 8.92
C SER A 99 -16.60 -0.33 8.56
N GLU A 100 -17.78 0.28 8.72
CA GLU A 100 -19.07 -0.28 8.32
C GLU A 100 -19.15 -0.47 6.80
N LEU A 101 -18.78 0.56 6.04
CA LEU A 101 -18.82 0.54 4.57
C LEU A 101 -17.91 -0.53 3.97
N SER A 102 -16.67 -0.62 4.46
CA SER A 102 -15.67 -1.56 3.94
C SER A 102 -15.83 -2.98 4.50
N GLY A 103 -16.53 -3.12 5.63
CA GLY A 103 -16.52 -4.34 6.45
C GLY A 103 -15.18 -4.61 7.15
N ILE A 104 -14.24 -3.65 7.14
CA ILE A 104 -12.91 -3.77 7.75
C ILE A 104 -12.90 -2.97 9.05
N LYS A 105 -12.67 -3.66 10.16
CA LYS A 105 -12.65 -3.01 11.49
C LYS A 105 -11.47 -2.05 11.62
N GLY A 106 -11.68 -0.98 12.39
CA GLY A 106 -10.62 -0.07 12.80
C GLY A 106 -10.09 0.83 11.69
N CYS A 107 -10.87 1.04 10.62
CA CYS A 107 -10.53 2.02 9.60
C CYS A 107 -10.50 3.43 10.20
N ILE A 108 -9.62 4.27 9.66
CA ILE A 108 -9.40 5.65 10.11
C ILE A 108 -9.82 6.62 9.01
N PHE A 109 -9.33 6.42 7.79
CA PHE A 109 -9.72 7.24 6.65
C PHE A 109 -9.29 6.63 5.32
N VAL A 110 -9.88 7.11 4.23
CA VAL A 110 -9.27 7.11 2.89
C VAL A 110 -9.29 8.54 2.35
N HIS A 111 -8.17 9.00 1.81
CA HIS A 111 -8.09 10.33 1.20
C HIS A 111 -9.06 10.44 0.02
N ALA A 112 -9.65 11.60 -0.24
CA ALA A 112 -10.61 11.81 -1.32
C ALA A 112 -10.06 11.44 -2.72
N GLY A 113 -8.75 11.61 -2.92
CA GLY A 113 -8.04 11.16 -4.14
C GLY A 113 -7.68 9.66 -4.20
N GLY A 114 -8.02 8.86 -3.17
CA GLY A 114 -7.82 7.41 -3.15
C GLY A 114 -6.37 6.92 -3.09
N PHE A 115 -5.37 7.79 -2.92
CA PHE A 115 -3.95 7.42 -2.95
C PHE A 115 -3.39 6.93 -1.60
N ILE A 116 -4.11 7.15 -0.50
CA ILE A 116 -3.71 6.71 0.83
C ILE A 116 -4.93 6.47 1.72
N GLY A 117 -4.85 5.45 2.56
CA GLY A 117 -5.79 5.18 3.64
C GLY A 117 -5.07 4.83 4.92
N GLY A 118 -5.83 4.69 6.00
CA GLY A 118 -5.30 4.34 7.30
C GLY A 118 -6.21 3.40 8.08
N ASN A 119 -5.58 2.51 8.86
CA ASN A 119 -6.25 1.60 9.78
C ASN A 119 -5.49 1.59 11.12
N LYS A 120 -6.15 1.22 12.21
CA LYS A 120 -5.52 1.08 13.54
C LYS A 120 -4.53 -0.09 13.60
N THR A 121 -4.66 -1.06 12.70
CA THR A 121 -3.90 -2.33 12.72
C THR A 121 -3.22 -2.60 11.38
N GLN A 122 -2.12 -3.37 11.43
CA GLN A 122 -1.42 -3.84 10.24
C GLN A 122 -2.33 -4.73 9.39
N GLU A 123 -3.05 -5.63 10.05
CA GLU A 123 -3.95 -6.60 9.44
C GLU A 123 -5.10 -5.89 8.73
N GLY A 124 -5.68 -4.86 9.35
CA GLY A 124 -6.72 -4.06 8.73
C GLY A 124 -6.22 -3.27 7.51
N ALA A 125 -5.01 -2.70 7.57
CA ALA A 125 -4.42 -2.02 6.42
C ALA A 125 -4.09 -2.99 5.27
N MET A 126 -3.62 -4.22 5.60
CA MET A 126 -3.43 -5.30 4.64
C MET A 126 -4.75 -5.72 3.99
N GLU A 127 -5.82 -5.86 4.78
CA GLU A 127 -7.14 -6.19 4.25
C GLU A 127 -7.68 -5.10 3.32
N MET A 128 -7.44 -3.82 3.63
CA MET A 128 -7.78 -2.72 2.72
C MET A 128 -7.08 -2.86 1.37
N ALA A 129 -5.78 -3.20 1.37
CA ALA A 129 -5.02 -3.44 0.14
C ALA A 129 -5.58 -4.64 -0.65
N ARG A 130 -5.83 -5.77 0.03
CA ARG A 130 -6.37 -6.99 -0.58
C ARG A 130 -7.74 -6.80 -1.20
N ARG A 131 -8.66 -6.15 -0.49
CA ARG A 131 -9.99 -5.81 -1.03
C ARG A 131 -9.91 -4.94 -2.27
N THR A 132 -8.95 -4.01 -2.29
CA THR A 132 -8.71 -3.17 -3.46
C THR A 132 -8.20 -4.00 -4.64
N LEU A 133 -7.23 -4.90 -4.42
CA LEU A 133 -6.73 -5.83 -5.44
C LEU A 133 -7.85 -6.74 -5.99
N GLN A 134 -8.68 -7.28 -5.09
CA GLN A 134 -9.79 -8.15 -5.45
C GLN A 134 -10.84 -7.43 -6.28
N ALA A 135 -11.25 -6.22 -5.90
CA ALA A 135 -12.21 -5.41 -6.65
C ALA A 135 -11.71 -5.08 -8.07
N ALA A 136 -10.40 -4.79 -8.20
CA ALA A 136 -9.78 -4.56 -9.49
C ALA A 136 -9.76 -5.82 -10.38
N ALA A 137 -9.52 -7.00 -9.80
CA ALA A 137 -9.54 -8.27 -10.54
C ALA A 137 -10.95 -8.71 -10.95
N GLN A 138 -11.97 -8.32 -10.18
CA GLN A 138 -13.37 -8.66 -10.44
C GLN A 138 -14.07 -7.70 -11.40
N SER A 139 -13.48 -6.55 -11.68
CA SER A 139 -13.99 -5.61 -12.68
C SER A 139 -13.67 -6.18 -14.08
N PRO A 140 -14.63 -6.76 -14.82
CA PRO A 140 -14.36 -7.22 -16.17
C PRO A 140 -14.10 -5.98 -17.03
N ALA A 141 -13.27 -6.15 -18.06
CA ALA A 141 -13.14 -5.18 -19.14
C ALA A 141 -14.50 -4.99 -19.84
N ASN A 142 -15.36 -4.12 -19.32
CA ASN A 142 -16.49 -3.59 -20.06
C ASN A 142 -15.95 -2.50 -21.00
N GLY A 143 -15.41 -2.96 -22.12
CA GLY A 143 -14.95 -2.15 -23.24
C GLY A 143 -15.13 -2.91 -24.55
N ASN A 144 -16.31 -2.69 -25.17
CA ASN A 144 -16.79 -3.01 -26.53
C ASN A 144 -18.13 -3.78 -26.45
N SER A 145 -19.27 -3.29 -26.95
CA SER A 145 -19.57 -2.23 -27.93
C SER A 145 -20.85 -1.49 -27.55
#